data_AF-A0A3Q1GGK5-F1
#
_entry.id   AF-A0A3Q1GGK5-F1
#
_cell.length_a   1.000
_cell.length_b   1.000
_cell.length_c   1.000
_cell.angle_alpha   90.00
_cell.angle_beta   90.00
_cell.angle_gamma   90.00
#
_symmetry.space_group_name_H-M   'P 1'
#
loop_
_entity.id
_entity.type
_entity.pdbx_description
1 polymer ?
#
loop_
_entity_poly.entity_id
_entity_poly.type
_entity_poly.pdbx_seq_one_letter_code
_entity_poly.pdbx_strand_id
1 'polypeptide(L)'
;MADGKSCADGFCQTSVHVDVKDYYGKRLQTQKDLQTNACLAPTRPVPSFIREALKKVHPEVSDKYYGCGLVVPECLEGCRILDLGSGSGRDCYMLSQLVGENGHVTGIDMTEGQLEVARTYIDYHMKEFGFKKPNVDYVQGYIEALTEAGLPKNSFDIIISNCVVNLSPDKKRVLAEAYDVLKDGGELYFSDVYSSARLPEEIKTHKVLWGECLGGALWWKDLLQLADEVGFSPPRLVTASIITVDNKELQDVLGDFKFVSATYRLFKIPKGSGKACQTIYNGGITGAESSFQFDCHYTFKANEVVEVDAEVASILTNSRFAENFTCQPPGGSSGTCGVKPKVGIVDPFDLALKLDKQGQGSTTGGCCGPQSSACCK
;
A
#
# COMPACT_ATOMS: atom_id res chain seq x y z
N MET A 1 16.36 16.26 -29.17
CA MET A 1 17.33 17.32 -28.79
C MET A 1 17.24 17.50 -27.29
N ALA A 2 18.40 17.56 -26.63
CA ALA A 2 18.55 17.38 -25.19
C ALA A 2 18.02 18.58 -24.38
N ASP A 3 17.00 18.34 -23.55
CA ASP A 3 16.65 19.24 -22.44
C ASP A 3 17.32 18.74 -21.16
N GLY A 4 18.64 18.90 -21.12
CA GLY A 4 19.41 18.80 -19.89
C GLY A 4 19.47 20.17 -19.23
N LYS A 5 18.48 20.52 -18.40
CA LYS A 5 18.67 21.55 -17.38
C LYS A 5 19.43 20.91 -16.22
N SER A 6 20.73 21.21 -16.14
CA SER A 6 21.52 20.93 -14.94
C SER A 6 21.00 21.83 -13.82
N CYS A 7 20.29 21.25 -12.86
CA CYS A 7 20.00 21.88 -11.58
C CYS A 7 20.91 21.22 -10.54
N ALA A 8 21.81 22.01 -9.96
CA ALA A 8 22.59 21.58 -8.82
C ALA A 8 21.63 21.44 -7.61
N ASP A 9 21.57 20.22 -7.07
CA ASP A 9 21.06 19.82 -5.74
C ASP A 9 19.56 20.01 -5.38
N GLY A 10 18.64 20.19 -6.34
CA GLY A 10 17.19 20.34 -6.06
C GLY A 10 16.26 19.52 -6.96
N PHE A 11 14.98 19.39 -6.58
CA PHE A 11 13.94 18.78 -7.43
C PHE A 11 13.76 19.54 -8.74
N CYS A 12 13.69 18.80 -9.85
CA CYS A 12 13.43 19.35 -11.17
C CYS A 12 12.19 18.69 -11.78
N GLN A 13 11.17 19.50 -12.03
CA GLN A 13 9.98 19.06 -12.74
C GLN A 13 10.35 18.64 -14.18
N THR A 14 9.78 17.52 -14.63
CA THR A 14 9.96 16.97 -15.99
C THR A 14 8.66 17.03 -16.79
N SER A 15 8.70 16.76 -18.10
CA SER A 15 7.50 16.66 -18.94
C SER A 15 6.50 15.61 -18.45
N VAL A 16 6.99 14.50 -17.90
CA VAL A 16 6.14 13.46 -17.28
C VAL A 16 5.33 14.04 -16.14
N HIS A 17 5.93 14.84 -15.26
CA HIS A 17 5.21 15.48 -14.15
C HIS A 17 4.10 16.41 -14.65
N VAL A 18 4.34 17.15 -15.73
CA VAL A 18 3.32 18.01 -16.35
C VAL A 18 2.19 17.17 -16.93
N ASP A 19 2.52 16.12 -17.69
CA ASP A 19 1.53 15.23 -18.31
C ASP A 19 0.65 14.53 -17.24
N VAL A 20 1.24 14.03 -16.15
CA VAL A 20 0.48 13.40 -15.04
C VAL A 20 -0.39 14.44 -14.33
N LYS A 21 0.15 15.62 -13.99
CA LYS A 21 -0.62 16.70 -13.35
C LYS A 21 -1.80 17.16 -14.19
N ASP A 22 -1.61 17.29 -15.51
CA ASP A 22 -2.69 17.65 -16.42
C ASP A 22 -3.72 16.52 -16.57
N TYR A 23 -3.29 15.25 -16.59
CA TYR A 23 -4.20 14.11 -16.66
C TYR A 23 -5.13 14.06 -15.44
N TYR A 24 -4.58 14.02 -14.22
CA TYR A 24 -5.37 13.92 -12.98
C TYR A 24 -6.01 15.25 -12.55
N GLY A 25 -5.45 16.39 -12.95
CA GLY A 25 -5.98 17.71 -12.59
C GLY A 25 -7.03 18.26 -13.56
N LYS A 26 -7.08 17.79 -14.81
CA LYS A 26 -7.97 18.36 -15.85
C LYS A 26 -8.74 17.32 -16.65
N ARG A 27 -8.13 16.18 -16.98
CA ARG A 27 -8.74 15.23 -17.93
C ARG A 27 -9.60 14.18 -17.26
N LEU A 28 -9.15 13.65 -16.12
CA LEU A 28 -9.88 12.67 -15.36
C LEU A 28 -11.01 13.38 -14.60
N GLN A 29 -12.26 13.09 -14.94
CA GLN A 29 -13.43 13.71 -14.31
C GLN A 29 -14.15 12.69 -13.42
N THR A 30 -14.19 11.41 -13.82
CA THR A 30 -14.83 10.33 -13.05
C THR A 30 -14.03 9.02 -13.09
N GLN A 31 -14.26 8.12 -12.13
CA GLN A 31 -13.66 6.77 -12.15
C GLN A 31 -14.04 5.93 -13.38
N LYS A 32 -15.12 6.27 -14.08
CA LYS A 32 -15.56 5.57 -15.31
C LYS A 32 -14.70 5.88 -16.52
N ASP A 33 -13.81 6.86 -16.42
CA ASP A 33 -12.91 7.25 -17.50
C ASP A 33 -11.67 6.33 -17.58
N LEU A 34 -11.46 5.45 -16.60
CA LEU A 34 -10.37 4.46 -16.55
C LEU A 34 -10.64 3.30 -17.53
N GLN A 35 -9.65 2.96 -18.34
CA GLN A 35 -9.77 1.98 -19.43
C GLN A 35 -9.25 0.58 -19.09
N THR A 36 -8.75 0.38 -17.87
CA THR A 36 -8.20 -0.91 -17.42
C THR A 36 -8.89 -1.39 -16.15
N ASN A 37 -8.84 -2.71 -15.91
CA ASN A 37 -9.27 -3.28 -14.63
C ASN A 37 -8.14 -3.28 -13.58
N ALA A 38 -7.04 -2.56 -13.85
CA ALA A 38 -5.97 -2.31 -12.89
C ALA A 38 -6.52 -1.76 -11.57
N CYS A 39 -7.71 -1.15 -11.65
CA CYS A 39 -8.48 -0.53 -10.59
C CYS A 39 -9.66 -1.37 -10.11
N LEU A 40 -9.44 -2.67 -9.87
CA LEU A 40 -10.44 -3.54 -9.25
C LEU A 40 -10.39 -3.54 -7.71
N ALA A 41 -11.57 -3.75 -7.14
CA ALA A 41 -11.86 -3.86 -5.73
C ALA A 41 -10.89 -4.82 -4.99
N PRO A 42 -10.61 -4.56 -3.70
CA PRO A 42 -9.64 -5.33 -2.92
C PRO A 42 -9.93 -6.83 -2.99
N THR A 43 -8.87 -7.63 -3.11
CA THR A 43 -8.93 -9.11 -3.12
C THR A 43 -9.54 -9.71 -1.85
N ARG A 44 -9.79 -8.88 -0.83
CA ARG A 44 -10.41 -9.25 0.44
C ARG A 44 -11.56 -8.33 0.77
N PRO A 45 -12.60 -8.82 1.47
CA PRO A 45 -13.64 -7.97 2.00
C PRO A 45 -13.04 -6.89 2.91
N VAL A 46 -13.28 -5.63 2.58
CA VAL A 46 -12.86 -4.51 3.44
C VAL A 46 -13.50 -4.68 4.82
N PRO A 47 -12.75 -4.71 5.93
CA PRO A 47 -13.30 -4.83 7.27
C PRO A 47 -14.44 -3.84 7.57
N SER A 48 -15.40 -4.23 8.40
CA SER A 48 -16.59 -3.41 8.69
C SER A 48 -16.24 -2.03 9.24
N PHE A 49 -15.29 -1.95 10.18
CA PHE A 49 -14.88 -0.68 10.78
C PHE A 49 -14.31 0.31 9.75
N ILE A 50 -13.57 -0.19 8.76
CA ILE A 50 -13.06 0.63 7.64
C ILE A 50 -14.21 1.09 6.74
N ARG A 51 -15.17 0.20 6.43
CA ARG A 51 -16.36 0.58 5.65
C ARG A 51 -17.19 1.64 6.37
N GLU A 52 -17.36 1.53 7.68
CA GLU A 52 -18.06 2.54 8.48
C GLU A 52 -17.30 3.88 8.51
N ALA A 53 -15.96 3.85 8.55
CA ALA A 53 -15.15 5.07 8.45
C ALA A 53 -15.31 5.74 7.07
N LEU A 54 -15.26 4.97 5.99
CA LEU A 54 -15.47 5.48 4.63
C LEU A 54 -16.84 6.12 4.43
N LYS A 55 -17.91 5.57 5.03
CA LYS A 55 -19.27 6.13 4.92
C LYS A 55 -19.41 7.53 5.52
N LYS A 56 -18.51 7.92 6.43
CA LYS A 56 -18.50 9.24 7.07
C LYS A 56 -17.65 10.26 6.31
N VAL A 57 -16.97 9.85 5.24
CA VAL A 57 -16.25 10.78 4.37
C VAL A 57 -17.25 11.55 3.53
N HIS A 58 -17.07 12.87 3.43
CA HIS A 58 -17.96 13.74 2.68
C HIS A 58 -18.09 13.25 1.21
N PRO A 59 -19.31 13.23 0.64
CA PRO A 59 -19.53 12.74 -0.73
C PRO A 59 -18.66 13.44 -1.78
N GLU A 60 -18.52 14.77 -1.73
CA GLU A 60 -17.68 15.49 -2.72
C GLU A 60 -16.19 15.09 -2.64
N VAL A 61 -15.69 14.76 -1.45
CA VAL A 61 -14.33 14.23 -1.30
C VAL A 61 -14.24 12.85 -1.96
N SER A 62 -15.22 11.98 -1.71
CA SER A 62 -15.26 10.64 -2.28
C SER A 62 -15.45 10.63 -3.80
N ASP A 63 -16.27 11.53 -4.33
CA ASP A 63 -16.60 11.60 -5.76
C ASP A 63 -15.42 12.07 -6.62
N LYS A 64 -14.51 12.86 -6.03
CA LYS A 64 -13.26 13.31 -6.68
C LYS A 64 -12.06 12.40 -6.39
N TYR A 65 -12.29 11.22 -5.81
CA TYR A 65 -11.24 10.24 -5.57
C TYR A 65 -11.05 9.32 -6.80
N TYR A 66 -9.80 9.26 -7.28
CA TYR A 66 -9.43 8.50 -8.48
C TYR A 66 -8.55 7.27 -8.20
N GLY A 67 -8.38 6.88 -6.94
CA GLY A 67 -7.56 5.73 -6.59
C GLY A 67 -8.23 4.38 -6.88
N CYS A 68 -7.38 3.37 -7.07
CA CYS A 68 -7.73 2.08 -7.67
C CYS A 68 -8.05 0.98 -6.62
N GLY A 69 -8.18 1.36 -5.35
CA GLY A 69 -8.39 0.43 -4.25
C GLY A 69 -8.41 1.13 -2.90
N LEU A 70 -8.11 0.37 -1.85
CA LEU A 70 -7.94 0.89 -0.50
C LEU A 70 -6.68 0.29 0.12
N VAL A 71 -5.78 1.17 0.58
CA VAL A 71 -4.51 0.79 1.20
C VAL A 71 -4.57 1.20 2.67
N VAL A 72 -4.91 0.24 3.54
CA VAL A 72 -5.01 0.47 4.99
C VAL A 72 -4.12 -0.55 5.70
N PRO A 73 -2.99 -0.12 6.29
CA PRO A 73 -2.24 -0.99 7.18
C PRO A 73 -2.98 -1.19 8.50
N GLU A 74 -2.62 -2.23 9.24
CA GLU A 74 -3.13 -2.48 10.58
C GLU A 74 -2.32 -1.72 11.65
N CYS A 75 -2.82 -1.70 12.90
CA CYS A 75 -2.19 -1.04 14.05
C CYS A 75 -1.99 0.46 13.78
N LEU A 76 -3.10 1.21 13.74
CA LEU A 76 -3.12 2.62 13.29
C LEU A 76 -3.27 3.62 14.43
N GLU A 77 -3.78 3.18 15.57
CA GLU A 77 -4.15 4.03 16.69
C GLU A 77 -2.97 4.90 17.13
N GLY A 78 -3.17 6.22 17.19
CA GLY A 78 -2.14 7.19 17.58
C GLY A 78 -1.02 7.42 16.56
N CYS A 79 -1.03 6.73 15.41
CA CYS A 79 0.03 6.86 14.41
C CYS A 79 -0.03 8.22 13.68
N ARG A 80 1.15 8.68 13.25
CA ARG A 80 1.30 9.77 12.28
C ARG A 80 1.48 9.16 10.88
N ILE A 81 0.51 9.39 10.01
CA ILE A 81 0.46 8.84 8.65
C ILE A 81 0.72 9.93 7.63
N LEU A 82 1.52 9.61 6.61
CA LEU A 82 1.62 10.39 5.37
C LEU A 82 0.98 9.63 4.22
N ASP A 83 0.10 10.28 3.48
CA ASP A 83 -0.54 9.75 2.28
C ASP A 83 0.04 10.41 1.03
N LEU A 84 0.75 9.63 0.20
CA LEU A 84 1.38 10.11 -1.02
C LEU A 84 0.37 10.10 -2.17
N GLY A 85 0.12 11.27 -2.76
CA GLY A 85 -0.90 11.42 -3.80
C GLY A 85 -2.31 11.39 -3.23
N SER A 86 -2.54 12.17 -2.17
CA SER A 86 -3.79 12.11 -1.38
C SER A 86 -5.05 12.53 -2.15
N GLY A 87 -4.89 13.21 -3.30
CA GLY A 87 -6.00 13.75 -4.08
C GLY A 87 -6.93 14.62 -3.22
N SER A 88 -8.23 14.39 -3.33
CA SER A 88 -9.27 15.07 -2.56
C SER A 88 -9.29 14.71 -1.07
N GLY A 89 -8.48 13.74 -0.62
CA GLY A 89 -8.31 13.39 0.79
C GLY A 89 -9.21 12.26 1.30
N ARG A 90 -9.83 11.46 0.44
CA ARG A 90 -10.71 10.34 0.87
C ARG A 90 -10.03 9.41 1.87
N ASP A 91 -8.85 8.90 1.51
CA ASP A 91 -8.11 7.97 2.35
C ASP A 91 -7.56 8.69 3.59
N CYS A 92 -7.10 9.94 3.44
CA CYS A 92 -6.70 10.79 4.56
C CYS A 92 -7.80 10.95 5.62
N TYR A 93 -9.04 11.24 5.24
CA TYR A 93 -10.14 11.42 6.19
C TYR A 93 -10.59 10.11 6.84
N MET A 94 -10.63 9.03 6.07
CA MET A 94 -10.88 7.71 6.64
C MET A 94 -9.80 7.36 7.68
N LEU A 95 -8.52 7.54 7.35
CA LEU A 95 -7.41 7.26 8.26
C LEU A 95 -7.39 8.20 9.45
N SER A 96 -7.73 9.48 9.28
CA SER A 96 -7.88 10.46 10.36
C SER A 96 -8.84 9.96 11.45
N GLN A 97 -9.92 9.27 11.06
CA GLN A 97 -10.81 8.62 12.01
C GLN A 97 -10.15 7.39 12.67
N LEU A 98 -9.48 6.54 11.89
CA LEU A 98 -8.91 5.27 12.37
C LEU A 98 -7.71 5.48 13.31
N VAL A 99 -6.89 6.51 13.09
CA VAL A 99 -5.78 6.85 14.00
C VAL A 99 -6.25 7.51 15.29
N GLY A 100 -7.49 8.03 15.31
CA GLY A 100 -8.10 8.71 16.45
C GLY A 100 -7.55 10.12 16.72
N GLU A 101 -8.10 10.80 17.73
CA GLU A 101 -7.81 12.21 18.05
C GLU A 101 -6.34 12.47 18.46
N ASN A 102 -5.61 11.43 18.88
CA ASN A 102 -4.19 11.51 19.23
C ASN A 102 -3.25 11.17 18.06
N GLY A 103 -3.77 10.57 16.99
CA GLY A 103 -3.01 10.34 15.76
C GLY A 103 -3.04 11.56 14.85
N HIS A 104 -2.37 11.45 13.70
CA HIS A 104 -2.35 12.55 12.72
C HIS A 104 -2.21 12.01 11.30
N VAL A 105 -2.84 12.65 10.32
CA VAL A 105 -2.69 12.31 8.90
C VAL A 105 -2.28 13.54 8.11
N THR A 106 -1.24 13.42 7.30
CA THR A 106 -0.85 14.45 6.33
C THR A 106 -1.03 13.89 4.93
N GLY A 107 -1.80 14.56 4.09
CA GLY A 107 -1.86 14.26 2.66
C GLY A 107 -0.92 15.14 1.86
N ILE A 108 -0.21 14.59 0.87
CA ILE A 108 0.54 15.38 -0.10
C ILE A 108 0.04 15.13 -1.52
N ASP A 109 -0.20 16.20 -2.27
CA ASP A 109 -0.57 16.11 -3.69
C ASP A 109 0.03 17.28 -4.49
N MET A 110 0.27 17.05 -5.78
CA MET A 110 0.78 18.09 -6.68
C MET A 110 -0.32 18.99 -7.26
N THR A 111 -1.59 18.62 -7.09
CA THR A 111 -2.75 19.23 -7.74
C THR A 111 -3.52 20.13 -6.78
N GLU A 112 -3.41 21.45 -6.96
CA GLU A 112 -4.03 22.40 -6.02
C GLU A 112 -5.56 22.26 -5.95
N GLY A 113 -6.23 22.06 -7.08
CA GLY A 113 -7.70 21.88 -7.09
C GLY A 113 -8.18 20.64 -6.32
N GLN A 114 -7.35 19.60 -6.19
CA GLN A 114 -7.65 18.45 -5.32
C GLN A 114 -7.50 18.83 -3.84
N LEU A 115 -6.40 19.50 -3.51
CA LEU A 115 -6.12 19.95 -2.15
C LEU A 115 -7.10 21.01 -1.66
N GLU A 116 -7.63 21.87 -2.54
CA GLU A 116 -8.70 22.82 -2.21
C GLU A 116 -9.96 22.10 -1.71
N VAL A 117 -10.37 21.02 -2.41
CA VAL A 117 -11.49 20.18 -1.98
C VAL A 117 -11.16 19.52 -0.65
N ALA A 118 -9.96 18.93 -0.55
CA ALA A 118 -9.52 18.28 0.68
C ALA A 118 -9.59 19.25 1.86
N ARG A 119 -9.02 20.44 1.76
CA ARG A 119 -8.99 21.45 2.83
C ARG A 119 -10.38 22.01 3.17
N THR A 120 -11.26 22.17 2.18
CA THR A 120 -12.63 22.70 2.38
C THR A 120 -13.43 21.88 3.39
N TYR A 121 -13.20 20.55 3.42
CA TYR A 121 -14.00 19.64 4.24
C TYR A 121 -13.37 19.27 5.59
N ILE A 122 -12.29 19.95 6.04
CA ILE A 122 -11.65 19.61 7.32
C ILE A 122 -12.64 19.75 8.48
N ASP A 123 -13.30 20.91 8.60
CA ASP A 123 -14.23 21.18 9.70
C ASP A 123 -15.44 20.25 9.69
N TYR A 124 -15.92 19.87 8.50
CA TYR A 124 -16.99 18.87 8.35
C TYR A 124 -16.59 17.55 9.01
N HIS A 125 -15.42 17.01 8.64
CA HIS A 125 -14.96 15.73 9.15
C HIS A 125 -14.63 15.78 10.64
N MET A 126 -14.01 16.87 11.13
CA MET A 126 -13.74 17.00 12.57
C MET A 126 -15.03 17.00 13.39
N LYS A 127 -16.08 17.67 12.90
CA LYS A 127 -17.40 17.64 13.52
C LYS A 127 -18.04 16.25 13.45
N GLU A 128 -18.01 15.60 12.29
CA GLU A 128 -18.55 14.25 12.08
C GLU A 128 -17.86 13.20 12.97
N PHE A 129 -16.56 13.37 13.23
CA PHE A 129 -15.77 12.46 14.06
C PHE A 129 -15.82 12.81 15.55
N GLY A 130 -16.31 14.00 15.89
CA GLY A 130 -16.37 14.50 17.26
C GLY A 130 -15.02 14.97 17.81
N PHE A 131 -14.06 15.30 16.94
CA PHE A 131 -12.73 15.75 17.33
C PHE A 131 -12.71 17.26 17.60
N LYS A 132 -12.00 17.66 18.65
CA LYS A 132 -11.93 19.07 19.09
C LYS A 132 -10.99 19.91 18.23
N LYS A 133 -10.03 19.26 17.57
CA LYS A 133 -9.03 19.90 16.73
C LYS A 133 -8.81 19.06 15.47
N PRO A 134 -8.46 19.70 14.34
CA PRO A 134 -7.96 19.00 13.17
C PRO A 134 -6.80 18.08 13.52
N ASN A 135 -6.91 16.81 13.14
CA ASN A 135 -5.81 15.83 13.13
C ASN A 135 -5.41 15.44 11.70
N VAL A 136 -5.79 16.28 10.72
CA VAL A 136 -5.47 16.09 9.31
C VAL A 136 -5.04 17.42 8.68
N ASP A 137 -3.98 17.39 7.88
CA ASP A 137 -3.52 18.51 7.06
C ASP A 137 -3.08 18.08 5.67
N TYR A 138 -2.89 19.06 4.77
CA TYR A 138 -2.61 18.83 3.36
C TYR A 138 -1.52 19.75 2.82
N VAL A 139 -0.46 19.13 2.30
CA VAL A 139 0.72 19.81 1.73
C VAL A 139 0.67 19.73 0.21
N GLN A 140 0.93 20.85 -0.46
CA GLN A 140 1.14 20.85 -1.90
C GLN A 140 2.61 20.52 -2.20
N GLY A 141 2.85 19.50 -3.02
CA GLY A 141 4.21 19.13 -3.39
C GLY A 141 4.31 17.92 -4.29
N TYR A 142 5.54 17.53 -4.59
CA TYR A 142 5.87 16.33 -5.35
C TYR A 142 6.31 15.23 -4.40
N ILE A 143 5.93 13.99 -4.69
CA ILE A 143 6.27 12.83 -3.84
C ILE A 143 7.76 12.47 -3.89
N GLU A 144 8.47 13.01 -4.89
CA GLU A 144 9.93 13.00 -5.05
C GLU A 144 10.64 14.08 -4.21
N ALA A 145 9.91 14.97 -3.54
CA ALA A 145 10.46 16.16 -2.90
C ALA A 145 9.76 16.46 -1.56
N LEU A 146 9.53 15.44 -0.74
CA LEU A 146 8.79 15.52 0.53
C LEU A 146 9.43 16.52 1.49
N THR A 147 10.75 16.45 1.64
CA THR A 147 11.51 17.33 2.54
C THR A 147 11.55 18.77 2.01
N GLU A 148 11.69 18.97 0.70
CA GLU A 148 11.59 20.29 0.06
C GLU A 148 10.17 20.89 0.22
N ALA A 149 9.14 20.05 0.22
CA ALA A 149 7.76 20.44 0.50
C ALA A 149 7.49 20.76 1.98
N GLY A 150 8.50 20.65 2.86
CA GLY A 150 8.43 21.02 4.26
C GLY A 150 8.08 19.87 5.21
N LEU A 151 8.02 18.63 4.73
CA LEU A 151 7.79 17.48 5.59
C LEU A 151 9.06 17.15 6.40
N PRO A 152 8.97 17.07 7.74
CA PRO A 152 10.16 16.85 8.57
C PRO A 152 10.70 15.43 8.41
N LYS A 153 12.02 15.28 8.54
CA LYS A 153 12.66 13.96 8.61
C LYS A 153 12.23 13.22 9.89
N ASN A 154 12.17 11.90 9.85
CA ASN A 154 11.88 11.05 11.00
C ASN A 154 10.59 11.42 11.75
N SER A 155 9.51 11.77 11.06
CA SER A 155 8.27 12.25 11.68
C SER A 155 7.05 11.35 11.52
N PHE A 156 7.06 10.45 10.53
CA PHE A 156 5.93 9.58 10.22
C PHE A 156 6.17 8.15 10.68
N ASP A 157 5.14 7.55 11.27
CA ASP A 157 5.13 6.14 11.65
C ASP A 157 4.81 5.26 10.44
N ILE A 158 3.93 5.76 9.57
CA ILE A 158 3.43 5.06 8.39
C ILE A 158 3.39 6.03 7.21
N ILE A 159 3.85 5.57 6.06
CA ILE A 159 3.56 6.19 4.76
C ILE A 159 2.69 5.21 3.98
N ILE A 160 1.59 5.71 3.41
CA ILE A 160 0.79 4.95 2.46
C ILE A 160 0.86 5.56 1.06
N SER A 161 0.60 4.73 0.06
CA SER A 161 0.43 5.15 -1.33
C SER A 161 -0.42 4.13 -2.07
N ASN A 162 -1.28 4.60 -2.96
CA ASN A 162 -2.15 3.76 -3.76
C ASN A 162 -2.06 4.11 -5.25
N CYS A 163 -1.29 3.33 -6.02
CA CYS A 163 -1.09 3.47 -7.46
C CYS A 163 -0.44 4.80 -7.92
N VAL A 164 0.37 5.44 -7.06
CA VAL A 164 0.95 6.76 -7.36
C VAL A 164 2.46 6.71 -7.62
N VAL A 165 3.20 5.77 -7.01
CA VAL A 165 4.66 5.70 -7.15
C VAL A 165 5.04 5.43 -8.61
N ASN A 166 4.26 4.64 -9.34
CA ASN A 166 4.51 4.39 -10.75
C ASN A 166 4.32 5.59 -11.67
N LEU A 167 3.55 6.59 -11.25
CA LEU A 167 3.40 7.85 -11.99
C LEU A 167 4.65 8.73 -11.87
N SER A 168 5.51 8.45 -10.88
CA SER A 168 6.80 9.10 -10.74
C SER A 168 7.79 8.60 -11.81
N PRO A 169 8.51 9.52 -12.48
CA PRO A 169 9.64 9.17 -13.33
C PRO A 169 10.90 8.79 -12.52
N ASP A 170 10.99 9.17 -11.24
CA ASP A 170 12.14 8.90 -10.36
C ASP A 170 11.70 8.15 -9.09
N LYS A 171 11.36 6.88 -9.27
CA LYS A 171 10.91 5.98 -8.20
C LYS A 171 11.94 5.83 -7.09
N LYS A 172 13.24 5.89 -7.43
CA LYS A 172 14.32 5.81 -6.44
C LYS A 172 14.27 7.01 -5.49
N ARG A 173 14.06 8.21 -6.04
CA ARG A 173 13.91 9.43 -5.25
C ARG A 173 12.65 9.41 -4.38
N VAL A 174 11.51 8.92 -4.89
CA VAL A 174 10.30 8.72 -4.06
C VAL A 174 10.60 7.82 -2.85
N LEU A 175 11.25 6.68 -3.07
CA LEU A 175 11.61 5.78 -1.97
C LEU A 175 12.62 6.42 -1.00
N ALA A 176 13.60 7.17 -1.50
CA ALA A 176 14.58 7.86 -0.67
C ALA A 176 13.93 8.94 0.22
N GLU A 177 13.05 9.78 -0.33
CA GLU A 177 12.33 10.79 0.45
C GLU A 177 11.39 10.14 1.48
N ALA A 178 10.69 9.06 1.09
CA ALA A 178 9.85 8.29 2.01
C ALA A 178 10.68 7.72 3.18
N TYR A 179 11.86 7.19 2.89
CA TYR A 179 12.80 6.71 3.92
C TYR A 179 13.24 7.83 4.86
N ASP A 180 13.51 9.01 4.33
CA ASP A 180 13.99 10.17 5.11
C ASP A 180 12.93 10.69 6.09
N VAL A 181 11.66 10.74 5.68
CA VAL A 181 10.57 11.25 6.54
C VAL A 181 9.98 10.20 7.47
N LEU A 182 10.21 8.90 7.22
CA LEU A 182 9.87 7.84 8.17
C LEU A 182 10.74 7.88 9.43
N LYS A 183 10.12 7.67 10.58
CA LYS A 183 10.82 7.35 11.84
C LYS A 183 11.58 6.03 11.70
N ASP A 184 12.57 5.82 12.56
CA ASP A 184 13.09 4.48 12.80
C ASP A 184 11.97 3.58 13.32
N GLY A 185 11.84 2.38 12.75
CA GLY A 185 10.70 1.49 12.96
C GLY A 185 9.49 1.78 12.07
N GLY A 186 9.53 2.88 11.32
CA GLY A 186 8.46 3.31 10.44
C GLY A 186 8.28 2.42 9.21
N GLU A 187 7.11 2.50 8.60
CA GLU A 187 6.69 1.62 7.51
C GLU A 187 6.20 2.41 6.28
N LEU A 188 6.70 2.05 5.09
CA LEU A 188 6.03 2.33 3.83
C LEU A 188 5.14 1.14 3.45
N TYR A 189 3.83 1.34 3.50
CA TYR A 189 2.80 0.34 3.17
C TYR A 189 2.03 0.81 1.93
N PHE A 190 2.30 0.22 0.77
CA PHE A 190 1.77 0.75 -0.48
C PHE A 190 1.36 -0.34 -1.45
N SER A 191 0.37 -0.03 -2.28
CA SER A 191 -0.06 -0.87 -3.39
C SER A 191 0.24 -0.17 -4.71
N ASP A 192 0.82 -0.90 -5.65
CA ASP A 192 1.08 -0.38 -6.99
C ASP A 192 1.08 -1.50 -8.04
N VAL A 193 1.17 -1.11 -9.30
CA VAL A 193 1.24 -2.01 -10.45
C VAL A 193 2.67 -2.48 -10.70
N TYR A 194 2.87 -3.76 -10.94
CA TYR A 194 4.16 -4.32 -11.29
C TYR A 194 4.10 -5.10 -12.58
N SER A 195 5.15 -4.96 -13.39
CA SER A 195 5.32 -5.68 -14.64
C SER A 195 6.12 -6.96 -14.43
N SER A 196 5.88 -7.94 -15.30
CA SER A 196 6.59 -9.22 -15.33
C SER A 196 8.05 -9.11 -15.78
N ALA A 197 8.38 -8.05 -16.52
CA ALA A 197 9.72 -7.73 -17.00
C ALA A 197 9.85 -6.21 -17.23
N ARG A 198 11.09 -5.73 -17.40
CA ARG A 198 11.34 -4.31 -17.73
C ARG A 198 10.66 -3.92 -19.04
N LEU A 199 9.85 -2.87 -18.99
CA LEU A 199 9.07 -2.41 -20.13
C LEU A 199 9.96 -1.73 -21.19
N PRO A 200 9.68 -1.92 -22.50
CA PRO A 200 10.30 -1.18 -23.59
C PRO A 200 9.83 0.29 -23.61
N GLU A 201 10.60 1.14 -24.29
CA GLU A 201 10.30 2.57 -24.41
C GLU A 201 8.97 2.85 -25.11
N GLU A 202 8.54 1.98 -26.02
CA GLU A 202 7.23 2.06 -26.67
C GLU A 202 6.07 2.07 -25.66
N ILE A 203 6.11 1.19 -24.65
CA ILE A 203 5.12 1.14 -23.58
C ILE A 203 5.26 2.34 -22.63
N LYS A 204 6.50 2.70 -22.24
CA LYS A 204 6.77 3.80 -21.30
C LYS A 204 6.36 5.17 -21.83
N THR A 205 6.44 5.39 -23.14
CA THR A 205 6.11 6.68 -23.76
C THR A 205 4.64 6.77 -24.19
N HIS A 206 3.88 5.68 -24.09
CA HIS A 206 2.48 5.64 -24.46
C HIS A 206 1.62 6.35 -23.38
N LYS A 207 1.09 7.53 -23.73
CA LYS A 207 0.39 8.41 -22.77
C LYS A 207 -0.80 7.76 -22.05
N VAL A 208 -1.61 6.96 -22.74
CA VAL A 208 -2.75 6.27 -22.10
C VAL A 208 -2.26 5.22 -21.10
N LEU A 209 -1.36 4.32 -21.49
CA LEU A 209 -0.76 3.33 -20.59
C LEU A 209 -0.10 3.98 -19.38
N TRP A 210 0.57 5.13 -19.55
CA TRP A 210 1.14 5.86 -18.41
C TRP A 210 0.05 6.35 -17.44
N GLY A 211 -1.01 6.98 -17.96
CA GLY A 211 -2.15 7.45 -17.15
C GLY A 211 -2.92 6.32 -16.45
N GLU A 212 -2.88 5.10 -17.00
CA GLU A 212 -3.43 3.88 -16.41
C GLU A 212 -2.45 3.17 -15.45
N CYS A 213 -1.36 3.83 -15.04
CA CYS A 213 -0.27 3.29 -14.21
C CYS A 213 0.48 2.07 -14.78
N LEU A 214 0.22 1.68 -16.04
CA LEU A 214 0.88 0.55 -16.71
C LEU A 214 2.22 0.94 -17.34
N GLY A 215 2.28 2.09 -18.02
CA GLY A 215 3.47 2.56 -18.74
C GLY A 215 4.64 2.87 -17.79
N GLY A 216 4.31 3.32 -16.58
CA GLY A 216 5.27 3.58 -15.51
C GLY A 216 5.56 2.37 -14.63
N ALA A 217 4.94 1.21 -14.86
CA ALA A 217 5.00 0.07 -13.94
C ALA A 217 6.42 -0.50 -13.80
N LEU A 218 6.89 -0.56 -12.56
CA LEU A 218 8.20 -1.12 -12.24
C LEU A 218 8.21 -2.63 -12.47
N TRP A 219 9.33 -3.17 -12.98
CA TRP A 219 9.55 -4.62 -12.92
C TRP A 219 9.67 -5.01 -11.45
N TRP A 220 8.88 -5.99 -11.00
CA TRP A 220 8.78 -6.30 -9.57
C TRP A 220 10.12 -6.59 -8.87
N LYS A 221 11.13 -7.12 -9.60
CA LYS A 221 12.46 -7.35 -9.02
C LYS A 221 13.28 -6.06 -8.84
N ASP A 222 13.04 -5.04 -9.67
CA ASP A 222 13.70 -3.75 -9.52
C ASP A 222 13.27 -3.07 -8.22
N LEU A 223 12.06 -3.34 -7.68
CA LEU A 223 11.66 -2.87 -6.35
C LEU A 223 12.60 -3.37 -5.25
N LEU A 224 12.98 -4.65 -5.30
CA LEU A 224 13.86 -5.27 -4.30
C LEU A 224 15.23 -4.59 -4.30
N GLN A 225 15.75 -4.30 -5.50
CA GLN A 225 17.03 -3.60 -5.67
C GLN A 225 16.93 -2.15 -5.15
N LEU A 226 15.91 -1.40 -5.58
CA LEU A 226 15.74 -0.01 -5.16
C LEU A 226 15.56 0.12 -3.64
N ALA A 227 14.79 -0.78 -3.03
CA ALA A 227 14.59 -0.81 -1.58
C ALA A 227 15.90 -1.02 -0.81
N ASP A 228 16.74 -1.96 -1.25
CA ASP A 228 18.05 -2.19 -0.60
C ASP A 228 19.02 -1.01 -0.80
N GLU A 229 19.06 -0.45 -2.02
CA GLU A 229 19.88 0.72 -2.36
C GLU A 229 19.51 1.95 -1.51
N VAL A 230 18.23 2.16 -1.22
CA VAL A 230 17.75 3.24 -0.35
C VAL A 230 18.01 2.93 1.13
N GLY A 231 17.90 1.66 1.53
CA GLY A 231 18.17 1.21 2.90
C GLY A 231 16.96 0.67 3.65
N PHE A 232 15.83 0.44 2.98
CA PHE A 232 14.69 -0.28 3.54
C PHE A 232 15.04 -1.74 3.83
N SER A 233 14.26 -2.38 4.71
CA SER A 233 14.20 -3.83 4.78
C SER A 233 13.77 -4.41 3.43
N PRO A 234 14.22 -5.62 3.05
CA PRO A 234 13.59 -6.45 2.03
C PRO A 234 12.06 -6.26 1.95
N PRO A 235 11.54 -5.85 0.77
CA PRO A 235 10.10 -5.67 0.57
C PRO A 235 9.32 -6.95 0.88
N ARG A 236 8.25 -6.82 1.69
CA ARG A 236 7.41 -7.96 2.09
C ARG A 236 6.07 -7.90 1.36
N LEU A 237 5.81 -8.92 0.53
CA LEU A 237 4.58 -9.01 -0.25
C LEU A 237 3.40 -9.43 0.63
N VAL A 238 2.33 -8.62 0.66
CA VAL A 238 1.12 -8.87 1.47
C VAL A 238 0.05 -9.58 0.65
N THR A 239 -0.30 -9.00 -0.49
CA THR A 239 -1.35 -9.49 -1.38
C THR A 239 -1.01 -9.10 -2.82
N ALA A 240 -1.59 -9.83 -3.77
CA ALA A 240 -1.43 -9.57 -5.19
C ALA A 240 -2.68 -9.99 -5.98
N SER A 241 -3.00 -9.26 -7.05
CA SER A 241 -4.07 -9.59 -8.01
C SER A 241 -3.61 -9.37 -9.44
N ILE A 242 -4.00 -10.28 -10.34
CA ILE A 242 -3.71 -10.14 -11.77
C ILE A 242 -4.49 -8.95 -12.33
N ILE A 243 -3.82 -8.15 -13.15
CA ILE A 243 -4.44 -7.07 -13.93
C ILE A 243 -4.66 -7.57 -15.35
N THR A 244 -5.85 -7.34 -15.89
CA THR A 244 -6.19 -7.56 -17.29
C THR A 244 -6.52 -6.24 -17.98
N VAL A 245 -6.18 -6.17 -19.26
CA VAL A 245 -6.47 -5.01 -20.10
C VAL A 245 -7.47 -5.47 -21.13
N ASP A 246 -8.68 -4.91 -21.12
CA ASP A 246 -9.76 -5.36 -22.02
C ASP A 246 -9.75 -4.60 -23.36
N ASN A 247 -9.04 -3.47 -23.42
CA ASN A 247 -8.86 -2.69 -24.65
C ASN A 247 -7.84 -3.39 -25.58
N LYS A 248 -8.31 -3.83 -26.75
CA LYS A 248 -7.50 -4.55 -27.73
C LYS A 248 -6.32 -3.73 -28.29
N GLU A 249 -6.50 -2.43 -28.52
CA GLU A 249 -5.42 -1.57 -29.02
C GLU A 249 -4.29 -1.47 -27.97
N LEU A 250 -4.66 -1.40 -26.68
CA LEU A 250 -3.70 -1.41 -25.60
C LEU A 250 -3.04 -2.79 -25.44
N GLN A 251 -3.79 -3.89 -25.60
CA GLN A 251 -3.22 -5.24 -25.61
C GLN A 251 -2.16 -5.41 -26.70
N ASP A 252 -2.40 -4.88 -27.91
CA ASP A 252 -1.46 -4.98 -29.03
C ASP A 252 -0.14 -4.26 -28.71
N VAL A 253 -0.20 -3.10 -28.04
CA VAL A 253 0.99 -2.36 -27.57
C VAL A 253 1.69 -3.09 -26.41
N LEU A 254 0.92 -3.70 -25.51
CA LEU A 254 1.46 -4.41 -24.35
C LEU A 254 2.07 -5.76 -24.70
N GLY A 255 1.67 -6.40 -25.80
CA GLY A 255 2.18 -7.71 -26.21
C GLY A 255 2.06 -8.76 -25.10
N ASP A 256 3.16 -9.46 -24.80
CA ASP A 256 3.21 -10.51 -23.78
C ASP A 256 3.46 -10.00 -22.34
N PHE A 257 3.57 -8.68 -22.14
CA PHE A 257 3.81 -8.12 -20.81
C PHE A 257 2.60 -8.30 -19.92
N LYS A 258 2.81 -9.03 -18.81
CA LYS A 258 1.81 -9.23 -17.76
C LYS A 258 1.99 -8.22 -16.63
N PHE A 259 0.88 -7.88 -15.99
CA PHE A 259 0.81 -6.92 -14.89
C PHE A 259 0.09 -7.51 -13.69
N VAL A 260 0.50 -7.07 -12.49
CA VAL A 260 -0.09 -7.46 -11.21
C VAL A 260 -0.20 -6.22 -10.33
N SER A 261 -1.32 -6.06 -9.63
CA SER A 261 -1.41 -5.11 -8.51
C SER A 261 -0.90 -5.82 -7.27
N ALA A 262 0.07 -5.24 -6.58
CA ALA A 262 0.68 -5.87 -5.41
C ALA A 262 0.86 -4.87 -4.28
N THR A 263 0.51 -5.30 -3.07
CA THR A 263 0.72 -4.53 -1.84
C THR A 263 1.98 -5.01 -1.14
N TYR A 264 2.90 -4.08 -0.87
CA TYR A 264 4.16 -4.33 -0.19
C TYR A 264 4.29 -3.54 1.10
N ARG A 265 5.10 -4.09 2.01
CA ARG A 265 5.54 -3.46 3.26
C ARG A 265 7.05 -3.32 3.25
N LEU A 266 7.55 -2.11 3.43
CA LEU A 266 8.97 -1.80 3.54
C LEU A 266 9.20 -1.07 4.86
N PHE A 267 10.08 -1.60 5.71
CA PHE A 267 10.34 -1.01 7.02
C PHE A 267 11.69 -0.31 7.06
N LYS A 268 11.74 0.82 7.77
CA LYS A 268 13.00 1.48 8.13
C LYS A 268 13.48 0.90 9.46
N ILE A 269 14.32 -0.13 9.39
CA ILE A 269 14.86 -0.83 10.57
C ILE A 269 16.39 -0.85 10.55
N PRO A 270 17.06 -0.96 11.70
CA PRO A 270 18.50 -1.14 11.76
C PRO A 270 18.95 -2.38 10.97
N LYS A 271 19.95 -2.23 10.10
CA LYS A 271 20.56 -3.37 9.39
C LYS A 271 21.35 -4.25 10.38
N GLY A 272 21.11 -5.56 10.37
CA GLY A 272 22.07 -6.56 10.87
C GLY A 272 22.06 -6.92 12.37
N SER A 273 20.98 -6.71 13.13
CA SER A 273 20.98 -6.96 14.60
C SER A 273 20.01 -8.02 15.12
N GLY A 274 19.14 -8.56 14.28
CA GLY A 274 18.13 -9.53 14.71
C GLY A 274 18.68 -10.95 14.94
N LYS A 275 18.10 -11.66 15.90
CA LYS A 275 18.18 -13.13 15.97
C LYS A 275 16.79 -13.69 15.72
N ALA A 276 16.71 -14.84 15.06
CA ALA A 276 15.45 -15.58 15.01
C ALA A 276 14.94 -15.82 16.43
N CYS A 277 13.64 -15.64 16.63
CA CYS A 277 13.01 -15.78 17.94
C CYS A 277 11.64 -16.43 17.80
N GLN A 278 11.11 -16.85 18.95
CA GLN A 278 9.71 -17.24 19.06
C GLN A 278 8.91 -16.00 19.44
N THR A 279 7.86 -15.72 18.69
CA THR A 279 6.97 -14.59 18.95
C THR A 279 5.56 -15.09 19.24
N ILE A 280 4.88 -14.36 20.12
CA ILE A 280 3.48 -14.55 20.42
C ILE A 280 2.78 -13.25 20.04
N TYR A 281 1.77 -13.35 19.18
CA TYR A 281 0.86 -12.24 18.94
C TYR A 281 -0.14 -12.18 20.08
N ASN A 282 -0.13 -11.08 20.83
CA ASN A 282 -0.93 -10.90 22.03
C ASN A 282 -2.40 -10.50 21.72
N GLY A 283 -2.73 -10.29 20.44
CA GLY A 283 -3.97 -9.66 20.04
C GLY A 283 -3.91 -8.13 20.17
N GLY A 284 -5.08 -7.50 20.13
CA GLY A 284 -5.25 -6.07 20.42
C GLY A 284 -5.02 -5.12 19.25
N ILE A 285 -4.70 -5.63 18.05
CA ILE A 285 -4.77 -4.82 16.83
C ILE A 285 -6.24 -4.78 16.38
N THR A 286 -6.82 -3.59 16.29
CA THR A 286 -8.21 -3.39 15.87
C THR A 286 -8.48 -4.04 14.52
N GLY A 287 -9.52 -4.88 14.45
CA GLY A 287 -9.91 -5.63 13.26
C GLY A 287 -9.04 -6.84 12.95
N ALA A 288 -8.00 -7.12 13.75
CA ALA A 288 -7.12 -8.26 13.63
C ALA A 288 -6.91 -8.96 14.99
N GLU A 289 -7.87 -8.84 15.92
CA GLU A 289 -7.70 -9.23 17.33
C GLU A 289 -7.39 -10.73 17.49
N SER A 290 -7.98 -11.58 16.65
CA SER A 290 -7.81 -13.04 16.69
C SER A 290 -6.71 -13.56 15.77
N SER A 291 -6.43 -12.84 14.68
CA SER A 291 -5.46 -13.23 13.67
C SER A 291 -4.99 -12.02 12.90
N PHE A 292 -3.67 -11.84 12.82
CA PHE A 292 -3.03 -10.77 12.08
C PHE A 292 -2.18 -11.37 10.96
N GLN A 293 -2.53 -11.04 9.71
CA GLN A 293 -1.71 -11.40 8.56
C GLN A 293 -0.69 -10.30 8.29
N PHE A 294 0.56 -10.58 8.64
CA PHE A 294 1.65 -9.62 8.49
C PHE A 294 2.09 -9.50 7.01
N ASP A 295 2.26 -10.64 6.34
CA ASP A 295 2.62 -10.75 4.92
C ASP A 295 2.08 -12.07 4.32
N CYS A 296 2.50 -12.45 3.11
CA CYS A 296 2.09 -13.71 2.48
C CYS A 296 2.69 -14.99 3.12
N HIS A 297 3.70 -14.86 3.99
CA HIS A 297 4.37 -15.97 4.69
C HIS A 297 3.94 -16.11 6.14
N TYR A 298 3.63 -14.99 6.80
CA TYR A 298 3.36 -14.90 8.22
C TYR A 298 1.93 -14.45 8.50
N THR A 299 1.18 -15.37 9.09
CA THR A 299 -0.09 -15.09 9.76
C THR A 299 0.05 -15.50 11.21
N PHE A 300 -0.17 -14.57 12.13
CA PHE A 300 -0.07 -14.77 13.56
C PHE A 300 -1.46 -14.89 14.15
N LYS A 301 -1.78 -16.04 14.74
CA LYS A 301 -2.99 -16.20 15.54
C LYS A 301 -2.73 -15.78 16.97
N ALA A 302 -3.71 -15.16 17.59
CA ALA A 302 -3.58 -14.66 18.96
C ALA A 302 -3.23 -15.80 19.92
N ASN A 303 -2.23 -15.56 20.78
CA ASN A 303 -1.71 -16.48 21.79
C ASN A 303 -1.04 -17.75 21.25
N GLU A 304 -0.80 -17.86 19.93
CA GLU A 304 -0.01 -18.95 19.35
C GLU A 304 1.46 -18.54 19.22
N VAL A 305 2.37 -19.49 19.50
CA VAL A 305 3.81 -19.31 19.33
C VAL A 305 4.17 -19.52 17.86
N VAL A 306 4.84 -18.54 17.26
CA VAL A 306 5.32 -18.58 15.88
C VAL A 306 6.83 -18.32 15.87
N GLU A 307 7.58 -19.19 15.20
CA GLU A 307 8.99 -18.93 14.92
C GLU A 307 9.13 -17.96 13.74
N VAL A 308 9.86 -16.88 13.97
CA VAL A 308 10.14 -15.86 12.98
C VAL A 308 11.64 -15.73 12.74
N ASP A 309 12.00 -15.32 11.52
CA ASP A 309 13.39 -15.01 11.21
C ASP A 309 13.86 -13.72 11.91
N ALA A 310 15.17 -13.47 11.84
CA ALA A 310 15.81 -12.33 12.48
C ALA A 310 15.26 -10.98 12.00
N GLU A 311 14.83 -10.88 10.75
CA GLU A 311 14.33 -9.64 10.18
C GLU A 311 12.93 -9.34 10.71
N VAL A 312 12.02 -10.33 10.65
CA VAL A 312 10.67 -10.18 11.22
C VAL A 312 10.74 -9.94 12.72
N ALA A 313 11.64 -10.63 13.44
CA ALA A 313 11.89 -10.33 14.86
C ALA A 313 12.28 -8.86 15.07
N SER A 314 13.18 -8.33 14.24
CA SER A 314 13.61 -6.92 14.31
C SER A 314 12.44 -5.97 14.03
N ILE A 315 11.62 -6.25 13.02
CA ILE A 315 10.43 -5.43 12.70
C ILE A 315 9.45 -5.44 13.87
N LEU A 316 9.07 -6.62 14.36
CA LEU A 316 8.09 -6.78 15.43
C LEU A 316 8.55 -6.13 16.74
N THR A 317 9.85 -5.98 16.97
CA THR A 317 10.39 -5.37 18.21
C THR A 317 10.71 -3.89 18.10
N ASN A 318 10.98 -3.37 16.89
CA ASN A 318 11.42 -1.98 16.70
C ASN A 318 10.40 -1.10 15.96
N SER A 319 9.21 -1.62 15.65
CA SER A 319 8.13 -0.86 15.03
C SER A 319 6.94 -0.71 15.97
N ARG A 320 5.88 -0.04 15.51
CA ARG A 320 4.61 0.08 16.24
C ARG A 320 3.98 -1.26 16.68
N PHE A 321 4.38 -2.38 16.06
CA PHE A 321 3.91 -3.71 16.46
C PHE A 321 4.46 -4.21 17.80
N ALA A 322 5.47 -3.54 18.38
CA ALA A 322 6.16 -3.99 19.58
C ALA A 322 5.23 -4.23 20.77
N GLU A 323 4.17 -3.44 20.92
CA GLU A 323 3.22 -3.59 22.03
C GLU A 323 2.27 -4.79 21.84
N ASN A 324 2.07 -5.23 20.60
CA ASN A 324 1.18 -6.34 20.27
C ASN A 324 1.89 -7.70 20.21
N PHE A 325 3.21 -7.73 20.35
CA PHE A 325 4.01 -8.95 20.20
C PHE A 325 4.94 -9.18 21.39
N THR A 326 4.94 -10.40 21.91
CA THR A 326 5.90 -10.85 22.90
C THR A 326 6.99 -11.67 22.23
N CYS A 327 8.25 -11.22 22.28
CA CYS A 327 9.40 -11.98 21.78
C CYS A 327 10.07 -12.75 22.91
N GLN A 328 10.29 -14.05 22.72
CA GLN A 328 11.00 -14.92 23.66
C GLN A 328 12.30 -15.44 23.02
N PRO A 329 13.41 -15.52 23.78
CA PRO A 329 14.61 -16.20 23.29
C PRO A 329 14.28 -17.66 22.98
N PRO A 330 14.89 -18.28 21.95
CA PRO A 330 14.67 -19.68 21.64
C PRO A 330 14.93 -20.55 22.88
N GLY A 331 13.92 -21.30 23.33
CA GLY A 331 14.03 -22.16 24.52
C GLY A 331 15.11 -23.25 24.34
N GLY A 332 15.91 -23.46 25.38
CA GLY A 332 17.00 -24.45 25.38
C GLY A 332 16.51 -25.90 25.27
N SER A 333 17.25 -26.70 24.49
CA SER A 333 17.14 -28.14 24.24
C SER A 333 15.96 -28.65 23.39
N SER A 334 15.98 -28.32 22.10
CA SER A 334 15.75 -29.33 21.05
C SER A 334 16.62 -28.96 19.85
N GLY A 335 17.05 -29.99 19.09
CA GLY A 335 18.20 -29.93 18.18
C GLY A 335 18.20 -28.76 17.20
N THR A 336 19.38 -28.46 16.66
CA THR A 336 19.67 -27.48 15.61
C THR A 336 18.63 -27.51 14.48
N CYS A 337 17.50 -26.87 14.69
CA CYS A 337 16.54 -26.52 13.66
C CYS A 337 16.79 -25.05 13.41
N GLY A 338 17.82 -24.77 12.61
CA GLY A 338 17.96 -23.44 12.03
C GLY A 338 16.71 -23.23 11.21
N VAL A 339 15.75 -22.47 11.75
CA VAL A 339 14.56 -22.04 11.02
C VAL A 339 15.09 -21.36 9.77
N LYS A 340 14.92 -22.02 8.61
CA LYS A 340 15.29 -21.41 7.35
C LYS A 340 14.47 -20.13 7.23
N PRO A 341 15.07 -19.01 6.80
CA PRO A 341 14.31 -17.79 6.56
C PRO A 341 13.09 -18.14 5.70
N LYS A 342 11.88 -17.81 6.18
CA LYS A 342 10.70 -17.87 5.31
C LYS A 342 10.73 -16.73 4.29
N VAL A 343 11.75 -15.87 4.34
CA VAL A 343 12.16 -14.86 3.35
C VAL A 343 12.60 -15.50 2.02
N GLY A 344 11.72 -16.27 1.40
CA GLY A 344 11.80 -16.46 -0.03
C GLY A 344 11.23 -15.21 -0.68
N ILE A 345 12.00 -14.56 -1.56
CA ILE A 345 11.46 -13.58 -2.50
C ILE A 345 10.28 -14.25 -3.21
N VAL A 346 9.07 -13.73 -3.00
CA VAL A 346 7.86 -14.27 -3.61
C VAL A 346 7.58 -13.52 -4.89
N ASP A 347 7.41 -14.27 -5.97
CA ASP A 347 6.92 -13.69 -7.22
C ASP A 347 5.46 -13.26 -7.04
N PRO A 348 5.12 -11.97 -7.21
CA PRO A 348 3.75 -11.48 -7.03
C PRO A 348 2.77 -12.10 -8.03
N PHE A 349 3.22 -12.53 -9.21
CA PHE A 349 2.38 -13.24 -10.16
C PHE A 349 2.00 -14.64 -9.65
N ASP A 350 2.94 -15.35 -9.04
CA ASP A 350 2.67 -16.66 -8.44
C ASP A 350 1.70 -16.53 -7.25
N LEU A 351 1.85 -15.49 -6.43
CA LEU A 351 0.92 -15.24 -5.33
C LEU A 351 -0.49 -14.93 -5.84
N ALA A 352 -0.61 -14.04 -6.84
CA ALA A 352 -1.90 -13.68 -7.42
C ALA A 352 -2.64 -14.90 -7.99
N LEU A 353 -1.93 -15.78 -8.71
CA LEU A 353 -2.49 -17.03 -9.25
C LEU A 353 -2.93 -18.02 -8.16
N LYS A 354 -2.24 -18.05 -7.01
CA LYS A 354 -2.64 -18.89 -5.87
C LYS A 354 -3.90 -18.35 -5.19
N LEU A 355 -3.99 -17.03 -5.00
CA LEU A 355 -5.12 -16.38 -4.36
C LEU A 355 -6.40 -16.49 -5.20
N ASP A 356 -6.30 -16.35 -6.52
CA ASP A 356 -7.45 -16.51 -7.43
C ASP A 356 -8.04 -17.94 -7.36
N LYS A 357 -7.17 -18.97 -7.35
CA LYS A 357 -7.60 -20.37 -7.17
C LYS A 357 -8.29 -20.63 -5.83
N GLN A 358 -7.87 -19.95 -4.76
CA GLN A 358 -8.49 -20.08 -3.44
C GLN A 358 -9.85 -19.38 -3.38
N GLY A 359 -10.00 -18.23 -4.05
CA GLY A 359 -11.28 -17.51 -4.18
C GLY A 359 -12.33 -18.28 -4.98
N GLN A 360 -11.91 -19.01 -6.02
CA GLN A 360 -12.81 -19.87 -6.82
C GLN A 360 -13.15 -21.21 -6.14
N GLY A 361 -12.37 -21.64 -5.15
CA GLY A 361 -12.56 -22.90 -4.43
C GLY A 361 -13.62 -22.88 -3.31
N SER A 362 -14.10 -21.70 -2.89
CA SER A 362 -15.07 -21.57 -1.78
C SER A 362 -16.54 -21.52 -2.20
N THR A 363 -16.85 -21.77 -3.48
CA THR A 363 -18.24 -21.89 -3.98
C THR A 363 -18.59 -23.34 -4.34
N THR A 364 -18.49 -24.28 -3.40
CA THR A 364 -19.21 -25.56 -3.51
C THR A 364 -19.83 -25.93 -2.16
N GLY A 365 -20.98 -25.33 -1.86
CA GLY A 365 -21.80 -25.68 -0.71
C GLY A 365 -23.27 -25.82 -1.10
N GLY A 366 -23.75 -27.06 -1.19
CA GLY A 366 -25.17 -27.38 -0.99
C GLY A 366 -25.96 -27.95 -2.19
N CYS A 367 -25.51 -29.05 -2.81
CA CYS A 367 -26.43 -29.89 -3.59
C CYS A 367 -27.17 -30.84 -2.63
N CYS A 368 -28.28 -30.38 -2.05
CA CYS A 368 -29.24 -31.27 -1.39
C CYS A 368 -30.02 -32.03 -2.47
N GLY A 369 -29.66 -33.29 -2.70
CA GLY A 369 -30.50 -34.21 -3.47
C GLY A 369 -31.79 -34.52 -2.69
N PRO A 370 -32.97 -34.61 -3.34
CA PRO A 370 -34.19 -34.99 -2.66
C PRO A 370 -34.12 -36.48 -2.27
N GLN A 371 -34.07 -36.75 -0.96
CA GLN A 371 -34.33 -38.08 -0.43
C GLN A 371 -35.81 -38.42 -0.65
N SER A 372 -36.05 -39.49 -1.40
CA SER A 372 -37.36 -40.11 -1.54
C SER A 372 -37.78 -40.79 -0.24
N SER A 373 -38.82 -40.27 0.40
CA SER A 373 -39.50 -40.90 1.51
C SER A 373 -40.41 -42.01 1.00
N ALA A 374 -39.96 -43.27 1.11
CA ALA A 374 -40.83 -44.44 1.02
C ALA A 374 -41.62 -44.54 2.33
N CYS A 375 -42.91 -44.21 2.29
CA CYS A 375 -43.87 -44.47 3.36
C CYS A 375 -44.40 -45.90 3.25
N CYS A 376 -44.39 -46.63 4.36
CA CYS A 376 -45.11 -47.88 4.54
C CYS A 376 -46.64 -47.66 4.51
N LYS A 377 -47.34 -48.41 3.66
CA LYS A 377 -48.52 -49.23 4.00
C LYS A 377 -48.91 -50.13 2.85
#